data_AF-A0A8T5J9W5-F1
#
_entry.id   AF-A0A8T5J9W5-F1
#
_cell.length_a   1.000
_cell.length_b   1.000
_cell.length_c   1.000
_cell.angle_alpha   90.00
_cell.angle_beta   90.00
_cell.angle_gamma   90.00
#
_symmetry.space_group_name_H-M   'P 1'
#
loop_
_entity.id
_entity.type
_entity.pdbx_description
1 polymer ?
#
loop_
_entity_poly.entity_id
_entity_poly.type
_entity_poly.pdbx_seq_one_letter_code
_entity_poly.pdbx_strand_id
1 'polypeptide(L)'
;MKLIEDVRGEGMTGNAIIWIPRIILITLIMVVMLGISGSSYAHYIDVRDAEAEILAGNVISCLTSTGIVNLDLISGEAPSSLLSYCGFDEIESSRFFVRVELFDNGGNLIRELVHGDSGLVWVKDLFEEAEFSEDLRKYEPGFYGLKDKEFSILIKSNGNEINGVLKIVVVVNNEF
;
A
#
# COMPACT_ATOMS: atom_id res chain seq x y z
N MET A 1 71.75 44.80 -19.12
CA MET A 1 71.44 43.64 -18.25
C MET A 1 70.95 44.18 -16.92
N LYS A 2 69.63 44.25 -16.74
CA LYS A 2 68.97 44.56 -15.47
C LYS A 2 67.64 43.79 -15.48
N LEU A 3 67.62 42.75 -14.67
CA LEU A 3 66.46 41.95 -14.29
C LEU A 3 65.56 42.77 -13.36
N ILE A 4 64.27 42.41 -13.34
CA ILE A 4 63.21 42.88 -12.42
C ILE A 4 62.73 44.27 -12.85
N GLU A 5 61.48 44.46 -13.28
CA GLU A 5 60.24 44.24 -12.55
C GLU A 5 59.10 44.45 -13.56
N ASP A 6 58.06 43.62 -13.49
CA ASP A 6 56.64 43.98 -13.65
C ASP A 6 55.84 42.81 -14.25
N VAL A 7 55.59 41.80 -13.41
CA VAL A 7 54.43 40.92 -13.59
C VAL A 7 53.51 41.23 -12.41
N ARG A 8 52.89 42.41 -12.48
CA ARG A 8 51.81 42.84 -11.60
C ARG A 8 50.67 41.82 -11.68
N GLY A 9 50.47 41.11 -10.58
CA GLY A 9 49.32 40.23 -10.39
C GLY A 9 48.03 41.04 -10.30
N GLU A 10 47.30 41.17 -11.40
CA GLU A 10 45.98 41.84 -11.44
C GLU A 10 44.89 40.97 -12.08
N GLY A 11 45.02 39.63 -12.07
CA GLY A 11 44.11 38.74 -12.81
C GLY A 11 43.19 37.81 -12.00
N MET A 12 43.47 37.54 -10.72
CA MET A 12 42.82 36.42 -10.00
C MET A 12 41.87 36.81 -8.86
N THR A 13 41.99 38.02 -8.29
CA THR A 13 41.21 38.42 -7.10
C THR A 13 39.87 39.06 -7.45
N GLY A 14 39.76 39.78 -8.57
CA GLY A 14 38.51 40.45 -8.97
C GLY A 14 37.39 39.51 -9.41
N ASN A 15 37.75 38.42 -10.10
CA ASN A 15 36.76 37.40 -10.49
C ASN A 15 36.27 36.62 -9.27
N ALA A 16 37.16 36.22 -8.36
CA ALA A 16 36.81 35.45 -7.18
C ALA A 16 35.74 36.16 -6.31
N ILE A 17 35.85 37.48 -6.14
CA ILE A 17 34.92 38.30 -5.35
C ILE A 17 33.49 38.28 -5.92
N ILE A 18 33.33 38.16 -7.25
CA ILE A 18 32.01 38.10 -7.91
C ILE A 18 31.47 36.66 -7.95
N TRP A 19 32.36 35.67 -8.03
CA TRP A 19 31.98 34.25 -8.08
C TRP A 19 31.53 33.71 -6.72
N ILE A 20 32.14 34.15 -5.61
CA ILE A 20 31.77 33.73 -4.25
C ILE A 20 30.27 33.94 -3.94
N PRO A 21 29.68 35.15 -4.11
CA PRO A 21 28.27 35.35 -3.81
C PRO A 21 27.35 34.57 -4.75
N ARG A 22 27.76 34.31 -6.01
CA ARG A 22 26.99 33.48 -6.95
C ARG A 22 26.95 32.01 -6.53
N ILE A 23 28.07 31.46 -6.07
CA ILE A 23 28.14 30.08 -5.57
C ILE A 23 27.30 29.92 -4.31
N ILE A 24 27.34 30.90 -3.40
CA ILE A 24 26.50 30.92 -2.20
C ILE A 24 25.01 30.98 -2.57
N LEU A 25 24.63 31.80 -3.55
CA LEU A 25 23.25 31.87 -4.01
C LEU A 25 22.77 30.53 -4.60
N ILE A 26 23.58 29.89 -5.45
CA ILE A 26 23.23 28.61 -6.09
C ILE A 26 23.11 27.49 -5.05
N THR A 27 24.03 27.43 -4.08
CA THR A 27 23.97 26.43 -3.00
C THR A 27 22.76 26.66 -2.09
N LEU A 28 22.41 27.90 -1.79
CA LEU A 28 21.20 28.22 -1.04
C LEU A 28 19.93 27.81 -1.78
N ILE A 29 19.85 28.07 -3.10
CA ILE A 29 18.73 27.62 -3.94
C ILE A 29 18.63 26.09 -3.94
N MET A 30 19.75 25.38 -4.08
CA MET A 30 19.77 23.91 -4.00
C MET A 30 19.27 23.38 -2.65
N VAL A 31 19.72 23.96 -1.53
CA VAL A 31 19.28 23.56 -0.18
C VAL A 31 17.78 23.79 0.00
N VAL A 32 17.25 24.91 -0.50
CA VAL A 32 15.80 25.18 -0.45
C VAL A 32 15.02 24.17 -1.29
N MET A 33 15.48 23.87 -2.51
CA MET A 33 14.83 22.88 -3.37
C MET A 33 14.87 21.47 -2.76
N LEU A 34 15.99 21.08 -2.16
CA LEU A 34 16.14 19.79 -1.47
C LEU A 34 15.32 19.74 -0.16
N GLY A 35 15.16 20.86 0.53
CA GLY A 35 14.31 20.96 1.71
C GLY A 35 12.82 20.79 1.37
N ILE A 36 12.35 21.46 0.32
CA ILE A 36 10.95 21.37 -0.16
C ILE A 36 10.65 19.97 -0.71
N SER A 37 11.59 19.34 -1.39
CA SER A 37 11.41 17.95 -1.83
C SER A 37 11.37 17.01 -0.62
N GLY A 38 12.26 17.18 0.36
CA GLY A 38 12.29 16.37 1.58
C GLY A 38 11.00 16.38 2.38
N SER A 39 10.31 17.52 2.52
CA SER A 39 9.00 17.59 3.19
C SER A 39 7.89 16.85 2.43
N SER A 40 8.06 16.65 1.12
CA SER A 40 7.07 15.99 0.28
C SER A 40 7.26 14.46 0.20
N TYR A 41 8.39 13.94 0.68
CA TYR A 41 8.73 12.50 0.64
C TYR A 41 8.61 11.80 2.00
N ALA A 42 7.89 12.36 2.96
CA ALA A 42 7.51 11.64 4.17
C ALA A 42 6.35 10.68 3.84
N HIS A 43 6.65 9.59 3.12
CA HIS A 43 5.73 8.46 3.07
C HIS A 43 5.69 7.86 4.48
N TYR A 44 4.62 8.17 5.21
CA TYR A 44 4.29 7.44 6.43
C TYR A 44 3.85 6.04 5.98
N ILE A 45 4.78 5.09 6.03
CA ILE A 45 4.47 3.68 5.77
C ILE A 45 3.82 3.15 7.05
N ASP A 46 2.51 2.97 7.00
CA ASP A 46 1.81 2.22 8.04
C ASP A 46 2.10 0.73 7.83
N VAL A 47 2.76 0.11 8.81
CA VAL A 47 3.09 -1.32 8.76
C VAL A 47 1.83 -2.16 8.62
N ARG A 48 0.70 -1.69 9.15
CA ARG A 48 -0.58 -2.42 9.16
C ARG A 48 -1.22 -2.43 7.77
N ASP A 49 -1.13 -1.33 7.03
CA ASP A 49 -1.61 -1.27 5.65
C ASP A 49 -0.75 -2.14 4.73
N ALA A 50 0.58 -2.12 4.94
CA ALA A 50 1.49 -3.01 4.23
C ALA A 50 1.19 -4.49 4.53
N GLU A 51 0.87 -4.82 5.77
CA GLU A 51 0.45 -6.16 6.16
C GLU A 51 -0.88 -6.57 5.50
N ALA A 52 -1.88 -5.69 5.52
CA ALA A 52 -3.16 -5.91 4.86
C ALA A 52 -2.99 -6.14 3.34
N GLU A 53 -2.11 -5.37 2.69
CA GLU A 53 -1.77 -5.52 1.27
C GLU A 53 -1.07 -6.85 0.98
N ILE A 54 -0.07 -7.23 1.78
CA ILE A 54 0.65 -8.50 1.64
C ILE A 54 -0.32 -9.67 1.82
N LEU A 55 -1.18 -9.62 2.84
CA LEU A 55 -2.17 -10.67 3.08
C LEU A 55 -3.15 -10.78 1.91
N ALA A 56 -3.64 -9.65 1.39
CA ALA A 56 -4.51 -9.65 0.22
C ALA A 56 -3.84 -10.28 -1.00
N GLY A 57 -2.57 -9.95 -1.26
CA GLY A 57 -1.77 -10.56 -2.32
C GLY A 57 -1.63 -12.07 -2.17
N ASN A 58 -1.38 -12.55 -0.95
CA ASN A 58 -1.27 -13.98 -0.66
C ASN A 58 -2.60 -14.71 -0.84
N VAL A 59 -3.72 -14.11 -0.41
CA VAL A 59 -5.07 -14.69 -0.59
C VAL A 59 -5.45 -14.74 -2.06
N ILE A 60 -5.20 -13.67 -2.83
CA ILE A 60 -5.41 -13.68 -4.29
C ILE A 60 -4.56 -14.79 -4.91
N SER A 61 -3.27 -14.84 -4.61
CA SER A 61 -2.36 -15.85 -5.17
C SER A 61 -2.82 -17.28 -4.86
N CYS A 62 -3.30 -17.54 -3.64
CA CYS A 62 -3.90 -18.81 -3.26
C CYS A 62 -5.15 -19.13 -4.10
N LEU A 63 -6.09 -18.19 -4.22
CA LEU A 63 -7.35 -18.40 -4.95
C LEU A 63 -7.14 -18.51 -6.46
N THR A 64 -6.15 -17.83 -7.00
CA THR A 64 -5.89 -17.70 -8.44
C THR A 64 -4.56 -18.32 -8.87
N SER A 65 -4.04 -19.32 -8.16
CA SER A 65 -2.70 -19.91 -8.43
C SER A 65 -2.49 -20.35 -9.89
N THR A 66 -3.58 -20.65 -10.62
CA THR A 66 -3.58 -21.02 -12.05
C THR A 66 -4.33 -20.02 -12.95
N GLY A 67 -4.71 -18.85 -12.42
CA GLY A 67 -5.58 -17.87 -13.08
C GLY A 67 -7.07 -18.22 -13.05
N ILE A 68 -7.44 -19.34 -12.39
CA ILE A 68 -8.81 -19.84 -12.28
C ILE A 68 -9.16 -19.99 -10.80
N VAL A 69 -10.24 -19.35 -10.36
CA VAL A 69 -10.84 -19.56 -9.04
C VAL A 69 -11.81 -20.74 -9.13
N ASN A 70 -11.46 -21.85 -8.47
CA ASN A 70 -12.28 -23.04 -8.47
C ASN A 70 -13.19 -23.11 -7.24
N LEU A 71 -14.45 -22.73 -7.40
CA LEU A 71 -15.44 -22.74 -6.32
C LEU A 71 -15.87 -24.13 -5.89
N ASP A 72 -15.69 -25.15 -6.74
CA ASP A 72 -16.04 -26.54 -6.44
C ASP A 72 -15.12 -27.11 -5.35
N LEU A 73 -13.87 -26.65 -5.30
CA LEU A 73 -12.89 -27.00 -4.26
C LEU A 73 -13.12 -26.26 -2.94
N ILE A 74 -13.76 -25.09 -3.00
CA ILE A 74 -14.10 -24.24 -1.84
C ILE A 74 -15.53 -24.61 -1.34
N SER A 75 -15.97 -25.85 -1.53
CA SER A 75 -17.34 -26.31 -1.20
C SER A 75 -17.50 -26.90 0.22
N GLY A 76 -16.83 -26.31 1.21
CA GLY A 76 -17.18 -26.53 2.61
C GLY A 76 -18.33 -25.61 3.03
N GLU A 77 -19.36 -26.15 3.70
CA GLU A 77 -20.54 -25.41 4.21
C GLU A 77 -20.22 -24.27 5.19
N ALA A 78 -18.95 -24.07 5.54
CA ALA A 78 -18.51 -23.01 6.43
C ALA A 78 -17.82 -21.88 5.64
N PRO A 79 -18.50 -20.75 5.40
CA PRO A 79 -17.91 -19.52 4.83
C PRO A 79 -16.96 -18.81 5.82
N SER A 80 -16.32 -19.54 6.74
CA SER A 80 -15.56 -19.00 7.88
C SER A 80 -14.08 -19.41 7.88
N SER A 81 -13.55 -19.87 6.75
CA SER A 81 -12.21 -20.45 6.73
C SER A 81 -11.46 -20.23 5.41
N LEU A 82 -11.72 -19.09 4.76
CA LEU A 82 -10.97 -18.68 3.56
C LEU A 82 -9.44 -18.75 3.79
N LEU A 83 -8.99 -18.30 4.96
CA LEU A 83 -7.58 -18.34 5.32
C LEU A 83 -7.10 -19.78 5.61
N SER A 84 -7.92 -20.64 6.23
CA SER A 84 -7.52 -22.04 6.43
C SER A 84 -7.42 -22.82 5.11
N TYR A 85 -8.29 -22.53 4.13
CA TYR A 85 -8.20 -23.07 2.77
C TYR A 85 -6.87 -22.70 2.11
N CYS A 86 -6.38 -21.49 2.36
CA CYS A 86 -5.08 -21.02 1.91
C CYS A 86 -3.90 -21.49 2.79
N GLY A 87 -4.15 -22.30 3.82
CA GLY A 87 -3.14 -22.89 4.69
C GLY A 87 -2.57 -21.94 5.75
N PHE A 88 -3.26 -20.85 6.07
CA PHE A 88 -2.88 -19.97 7.17
C PHE A 88 -3.20 -20.61 8.52
N ASP A 89 -2.35 -20.34 9.52
CA ASP A 89 -2.55 -20.78 10.91
C ASP A 89 -3.77 -20.07 11.52
N GLU A 90 -4.65 -20.82 12.17
CA GLU A 90 -5.87 -20.30 12.79
C GLU A 90 -5.56 -19.22 13.85
N ILE A 91 -4.44 -19.36 14.57
CA ILE A 91 -4.06 -18.46 15.66
C ILE A 91 -3.74 -17.06 15.12
N GLU A 92 -2.84 -16.98 14.13
CA GLU A 92 -2.50 -15.71 13.48
C GLU A 92 -3.67 -15.16 12.65
N SER A 93 -4.53 -16.04 12.11
CA SER A 93 -5.65 -15.63 11.27
C SER A 93 -6.77 -14.90 12.01
N SER A 94 -6.79 -14.99 13.35
CA SER A 94 -7.87 -14.45 14.20
C SER A 94 -7.92 -12.92 14.25
N ARG A 95 -6.79 -12.26 13.98
CA ARG A 95 -6.67 -10.80 13.95
C ARG A 95 -7.09 -10.17 12.63
N PHE A 96 -7.37 -10.99 11.62
CA PHE A 96 -7.70 -10.53 10.28
C PHE A 96 -9.19 -10.69 10.00
N PHE A 97 -9.76 -9.66 9.37
CA PHE A 97 -10.98 -9.81 8.62
C PHE A 97 -10.64 -9.81 7.12
N VAL A 98 -11.10 -10.83 6.41
CA VAL A 98 -10.91 -10.94 4.96
C VAL A 98 -12.25 -11.22 4.31
N ARG A 99 -12.59 -10.43 3.30
CA ARG A 99 -13.75 -10.65 2.44
C ARG A 99 -13.31 -10.70 1.00
N VAL A 100 -13.67 -11.76 0.30
CA VAL A 100 -13.48 -11.90 -1.14
C VAL A 100 -14.86 -12.03 -1.79
N GLU A 101 -15.16 -11.10 -2.69
CA GLU A 101 -16.39 -11.07 -3.46
C GLU A 101 -16.07 -11.40 -4.92
N LEU A 102 -16.81 -12.35 -5.46
CA LEU A 102 -16.67 -12.82 -6.84
C LEU A 102 -17.89 -12.40 -7.62
N PHE A 103 -17.70 -11.60 -8.66
CA PHE A 103 -18.75 -11.09 -9.53
C PHE A 103 -18.66 -11.71 -10.92
N ASP A 104 -19.81 -11.87 -11.57
CA ASP A 104 -19.86 -12.07 -13.02
C ASP A 104 -19.54 -10.76 -13.76
N ASN A 105 -19.19 -10.84 -15.04
CA ASN A 105 -19.03 -9.69 -15.93
C ASN A 105 -20.29 -8.81 -16.00
N GLY A 106 -21.47 -9.35 -15.67
CA GLY A 106 -22.72 -8.60 -15.54
C GLY A 106 -22.87 -7.81 -14.23
N GLY A 107 -21.89 -7.86 -13.32
CA GLY A 107 -21.94 -7.22 -12.01
C GLY A 107 -22.76 -7.98 -10.96
N ASN A 108 -23.19 -9.20 -11.25
CA ASN A 108 -23.92 -10.04 -10.31
C ASN A 108 -22.95 -10.75 -9.38
N LEU A 109 -23.20 -10.68 -8.07
CA LEU A 109 -22.42 -11.44 -7.08
C LEU A 109 -22.67 -12.94 -7.28
N ILE A 110 -21.61 -13.69 -7.59
CA ILE A 110 -21.63 -15.15 -7.72
C ILE A 110 -21.45 -15.79 -6.34
N ARG A 111 -20.45 -15.33 -5.59
CA ARG A 111 -20.12 -15.87 -4.27
C ARG A 111 -19.33 -14.87 -3.43
N GLU A 112 -19.59 -14.89 -2.13
CA GLU A 112 -18.81 -14.18 -1.13
C GLU A 112 -18.09 -15.21 -0.25
N LEU A 113 -16.81 -14.99 0.02
CA LEU A 113 -15.98 -15.76 0.94
C LEU A 113 -15.52 -14.83 2.05
N VAL A 114 -15.75 -15.20 3.30
CA VAL A 114 -15.46 -14.36 4.46
C VAL A 114 -14.54 -15.11 5.43
N HIS A 115 -13.74 -14.36 6.18
CA HIS A 115 -12.99 -14.85 7.33
C HIS A 115 -12.95 -13.74 8.39
N GLY A 116 -13.05 -14.13 9.67
CA GLY A 116 -12.93 -13.21 10.80
C GLY A 116 -14.19 -12.41 11.12
N ASP A 117 -14.03 -11.42 11.99
CA ASP A 117 -15.12 -10.58 12.50
C ASP A 117 -15.31 -9.32 11.64
N SER A 118 -16.50 -9.17 11.05
CA SER A 118 -16.87 -7.99 10.26
C SER A 118 -16.99 -6.72 11.11
N GLY A 119 -17.04 -6.82 12.44
CA GLY A 119 -16.98 -5.69 13.36
C GLY A 119 -15.75 -4.80 13.17
N LEU A 120 -14.64 -5.35 12.66
CA LEU A 120 -13.44 -4.58 12.31
C LEU A 120 -13.68 -3.55 11.20
N VAL A 121 -14.63 -3.81 10.29
CA VAL A 121 -15.02 -2.85 9.25
C VAL A 121 -15.69 -1.62 9.88
N TRP A 122 -16.56 -1.85 10.87
CA TRP A 122 -17.21 -0.75 11.59
C TRP A 122 -16.21 0.08 12.41
N VAL A 123 -15.22 -0.57 13.04
CA VAL A 123 -14.15 0.14 13.74
C VAL A 123 -13.38 1.03 12.76
N LYS A 124 -13.04 0.51 11.58
CA LYS A 124 -12.40 1.28 10.52
C LYS A 124 -13.23 2.50 10.09
N ASP A 125 -14.53 2.33 9.88
CA ASP A 125 -15.43 3.43 9.47
C ASP A 125 -15.50 4.53 10.55
N LEU A 126 -15.47 4.14 11.83
CA LEU A 126 -15.39 5.10 12.94
C LEU A 126 -14.15 6.00 12.81
N PHE A 127 -12.98 5.43 12.48
CA PHE A 127 -11.71 6.15 12.32
C PHE A 127 -11.67 7.09 11.12
N GLU A 128 -12.41 6.80 10.05
CA GLU A 128 -12.53 7.68 8.87
C GLU A 128 -13.47 8.88 9.11
N GLU A 129 -14.55 8.69 9.86
CA GLU A 129 -15.58 9.70 10.04
C GLU A 129 -15.27 10.72 11.15
N ALA A 130 -14.44 10.35 12.13
CA ALA A 130 -14.15 11.21 13.28
C ALA A 130 -12.71 11.76 13.27
N GLU A 131 -12.59 13.03 13.70
CA GLU A 131 -11.29 13.64 13.96
C GLU A 131 -10.72 13.13 15.29
N PHE A 132 -9.89 12.10 15.21
CA PHE A 132 -9.16 11.58 16.36
C PHE A 132 -7.87 12.36 16.60
N SER A 133 -7.49 12.48 17.89
CA SER A 133 -6.13 12.90 18.23
C SER A 133 -5.10 11.90 17.68
N GLU A 134 -3.88 12.37 17.43
CA GLU A 134 -2.78 11.50 16.98
C GLU A 134 -2.56 10.29 17.92
N ASP A 135 -2.78 10.48 19.23
CA ASP A 135 -2.69 9.42 20.24
C ASP A 135 -3.72 8.30 20.08
N LEU A 136 -4.87 8.58 19.45
CA LEU A 136 -5.93 7.59 19.21
C LEU A 136 -5.76 6.91 17.84
N ARG A 137 -5.20 7.61 16.84
CA ARG A 137 -4.89 7.05 15.51
C ARG A 137 -3.92 5.86 15.56
N LYS A 138 -3.12 5.73 16.61
CA LYS A 138 -2.30 4.51 16.84
C LYS A 138 -3.14 3.22 17.00
N TYR A 139 -4.45 3.33 17.24
CA TYR A 139 -5.37 2.19 17.33
C TYR A 139 -6.16 1.93 16.05
N GLU A 140 -5.94 2.73 15.00
CA GLU A 140 -6.60 2.54 13.71
C GLU A 140 -6.26 1.16 13.11
N PRO A 141 -7.24 0.40 12.61
CA PRO A 141 -6.94 -0.87 11.96
C PRO A 141 -6.24 -0.65 10.60
N GLY A 142 -5.37 -1.57 10.20
CA GLY A 142 -4.79 -1.56 8.86
C GLY A 142 -5.83 -1.96 7.82
N PHE A 143 -5.80 -1.35 6.64
CA PHE A 143 -6.82 -1.58 5.62
C PHE A 143 -6.22 -1.77 4.22
N TYR A 144 -6.71 -2.81 3.55
CA TYR A 144 -6.53 -2.96 2.11
C TYR A 144 -7.84 -3.31 1.45
N GLY A 145 -8.39 -2.38 0.69
CA GLY A 145 -9.62 -2.57 -0.08
C GLY A 145 -9.36 -2.28 -1.55
N LEU A 146 -9.49 -3.30 -2.39
CA LEU A 146 -9.36 -3.16 -3.84
C LEU A 146 -10.66 -2.61 -4.48
N LYS A 147 -11.32 -1.62 -3.84
CA LYS A 147 -12.56 -1.01 -4.40
C LYS A 147 -12.37 -0.52 -5.84
N ASP A 148 -11.15 -0.12 -6.19
CA ASP A 148 -10.81 0.44 -7.51
C ASP A 148 -9.92 -0.47 -8.38
N LYS A 149 -9.59 -1.69 -7.93
CA LYS A 149 -8.72 -2.63 -8.66
C LYS A 149 -9.41 -3.97 -8.80
N GLU A 150 -10.10 -4.11 -9.92
CA GLU A 150 -10.79 -5.33 -10.32
C GLU A 150 -9.82 -6.30 -11.00
N PHE A 151 -9.77 -7.54 -10.52
CA PHE A 151 -8.99 -8.60 -11.16
C PHE A 151 -9.91 -9.45 -12.02
N SER A 152 -9.70 -9.41 -13.33
CA SER A 152 -10.36 -10.33 -14.25
C SER A 152 -9.83 -11.75 -14.01
N ILE A 153 -10.74 -12.66 -13.70
CA ILE A 153 -10.46 -14.05 -13.39
C ILE A 153 -11.46 -14.97 -14.10
N LEU A 154 -11.08 -16.23 -14.25
CA LEU A 154 -12.01 -17.30 -14.62
C LEU A 154 -12.53 -17.95 -13.35
N ILE A 155 -13.84 -18.03 -13.19
CA ILE A 155 -14.52 -18.67 -12.07
C ILE A 155 -15.06 -20.00 -12.56
N LYS A 156 -14.61 -21.09 -11.93
CA LYS A 156 -15.15 -22.42 -12.17
C LYS A 156 -16.18 -22.76 -11.11
N SER A 157 -17.41 -23.02 -11.53
CA SER A 157 -18.54 -23.35 -10.66
C SER A 157 -19.42 -24.42 -11.30
N ASN A 158 -19.64 -25.53 -10.61
CA ASN A 158 -20.41 -26.68 -11.07
C ASN A 158 -19.96 -27.20 -12.45
N GLY A 159 -18.64 -27.20 -12.70
CA GLY A 159 -18.05 -27.63 -13.97
C GLY A 159 -18.14 -26.62 -15.13
N ASN A 160 -18.78 -25.47 -14.95
CA ASN A 160 -18.82 -24.37 -15.93
C ASN A 160 -17.75 -23.32 -15.64
N GLU A 161 -17.22 -22.68 -16.68
CA GLU A 161 -16.27 -21.57 -16.58
C GLU A 161 -16.98 -20.26 -16.92
N ILE A 162 -16.84 -19.29 -16.02
CA ILE A 162 -17.48 -17.97 -16.09
C ILE A 162 -16.39 -16.92 -15.98
N ASN A 163 -16.37 -15.96 -16.90
CA ASN A 163 -15.51 -14.78 -16.75
C ASN A 163 -16.07 -13.90 -15.65
N GLY A 164 -15.23 -13.51 -14.70
CA GLY A 164 -15.66 -12.72 -13.58
C GLY A 164 -14.60 -11.77 -13.07
N VAL A 165 -14.98 -11.07 -12.01
CA VAL A 165 -14.18 -10.09 -11.32
C VAL A 165 -14.04 -10.49 -9.86
N LEU A 166 -12.82 -10.43 -9.35
CA LEU A 166 -12.52 -10.62 -7.93
C LEU A 166 -12.31 -9.26 -7.25
N LYS A 167 -13.00 -9.05 -6.13
CA LYS A 167 -12.76 -7.95 -5.19
C LYS A 167 -12.36 -8.54 -3.85
N ILE A 168 -11.37 -7.94 -3.20
CA ILE A 168 -10.93 -8.35 -1.87
C ILE A 168 -10.81 -7.14 -0.96
N VAL A 169 -11.21 -7.36 0.29
CA VAL A 169 -11.10 -6.44 1.40
C VAL A 169 -10.40 -7.17 2.54
N VAL A 170 -9.34 -6.57 3.06
CA VAL A 170 -8.60 -7.06 4.22
C VAL A 170 -8.56 -5.94 5.26
N VAL A 171 -8.86 -6.30 6.51
CA VAL A 171 -8.73 -5.43 7.68
C VAL A 171 -7.88 -6.15 8.72
N VAL A 172 -6.88 -5.46 9.26
CA VAL A 172 -5.97 -5.98 10.28
C VAL A 172 -6.28 -5.28 11.60
N ASN A 173 -6.68 -6.05 12.62
CA ASN A 173 -6.91 -5.50 13.95
C ASN A 173 -5.58 -5.10 14.61
N ASN A 174 -5.64 -4.11 15.51
CA ASN A 174 -4.51 -3.76 16.34
C ASN A 174 -4.33 -4.82 17.45
N GLU A 175 -3.20 -5.51 17.43
CA GLU A 175 -2.79 -6.37 18.54
C GLU A 175 -2.05 -5.54 19.59
N PHE A 176 -2.76 -5.15 20.64
CA PHE A 176 -2.18 -4.90 21.97
C PHE A 176 -3.12 -5.37 23.08
#